data_AF-A0AAE9D039-F1
#
_entry.id   AF-A0AAE9D039-F1
#
_cell.length_a   1.000
_cell.length_b   1.000
_cell.length_c   1.000
_cell.angle_alpha   90.00
_cell.angle_beta   90.00
_cell.angle_gamma   90.00
#
_symmetry.space_group_name_H-M   'P 1'
#
loop_
_entity.id
_entity.type
_entity.pdbx_description
1 polymer ?
#
loop_
_entity_poly.entity_id
_entity_poly.type
_entity_poly.pdbx_seq_one_letter_code
_entity_poly.pdbx_strand_id
1 'polypeptide(L)'
;MLPTYLFMPDQVNGKFGILQKVACIPEDVLNRPGFFVLAVDGTVCVLSICLDTVFLFAQLMYFVISTTYRLSQTSSKSNATYKLQKQFMVSLGLHTLIPTFMIALPVIYLAVAISQNIYNQAATNIALAAISMHGVLSTVTMLLVHKPYRVETLAVFRMKRYLNTRINTS
;
A
#
# COMPACT_ATOMS: atom_id res chain seq x y z
N MET A 1 11.40 -3.31 -3.66
CA MET A 1 12.15 -2.03 -3.80
C MET A 1 13.60 -2.09 -3.30
N LEU A 2 13.97 -3.00 -2.40
CA LEU A 2 15.35 -3.10 -1.88
C LEU A 2 16.45 -3.16 -2.98
N PRO A 3 16.29 -3.93 -4.08
CA PRO A 3 17.31 -3.95 -5.13
C PRO A 3 17.54 -2.57 -5.74
N THR A 4 16.48 -1.80 -6.00
CA THR A 4 16.59 -0.45 -6.55
C THR A 4 17.44 0.48 -5.67
N TYR A 5 17.32 0.35 -4.35
CA TYR A 5 18.13 1.12 -3.41
C TYR A 5 19.60 0.67 -3.41
N LEU A 6 19.86 -0.64 -3.50
CA LEU A 6 21.22 -1.18 -3.53
C LEU A 6 21.97 -0.84 -4.83
N PHE A 7 21.24 -0.71 -5.94
CA PHE A 7 21.78 -0.34 -7.25
C PHE A 7 21.61 1.15 -7.58
N MET A 8 21.29 1.99 -6.59
CA MET A 8 21.14 3.42 -6.83
C MET A 8 22.49 4.07 -7.17
N PRO A 9 22.54 5.02 -8.11
CA PRO A 9 23.76 5.74 -8.41
C PRO A 9 24.16 6.67 -7.26
N ASP A 10 25.45 7.02 -7.19
CA ASP A 10 25.89 8.18 -6.42
C ASP A 10 25.11 9.43 -6.86
N GLN A 11 24.77 10.32 -5.92
CA GLN A 11 23.88 11.44 -6.22
C GLN A 11 24.49 12.46 -7.18
N VAL A 12 25.82 12.62 -7.22
CA VAL A 12 26.48 13.51 -8.18
C VAL A 12 26.35 12.94 -9.60
N ASN A 13 26.71 11.67 -9.76
CA ASN A 13 26.60 10.96 -11.04
C ASN A 13 25.15 10.79 -11.49
N GLY A 14 24.24 10.56 -10.55
CA GLY A 14 22.80 10.44 -10.79
C GLY A 14 22.21 11.72 -11.35
N LYS A 15 22.53 12.88 -10.74
CA LYS A 15 22.09 14.20 -11.24
C LYS A 15 22.62 14.48 -12.64
N PHE A 16 23.89 14.17 -12.91
CA PHE A 16 24.47 14.30 -14.25
C PHE A 16 23.76 13.40 -15.28
N GLY A 17 23.48 12.14 -14.92
CA GLY A 17 22.72 11.23 -15.78
C GLY A 17 21.29 11.70 -16.07
N ILE A 18 20.63 12.32 -15.09
CA ILE A 18 19.31 12.95 -15.29
C ILE A 18 19.40 14.17 -16.22
N LEU A 19 20.44 15.01 -16.11
CA LEU A 19 20.66 16.15 -17.00
C LEU A 19 20.81 15.70 -18.47
N GLN A 20 21.49 14.58 -18.71
CA GLN A 20 21.64 14.00 -20.03
C GLN A 20 20.33 13.42 -20.60
N LYS A 21 19.51 12.78 -19.76
CA LYS A 21 18.22 12.21 -20.18
C LYS A 21 17.11 13.24 -20.34
N VAL A 22 17.12 14.30 -19.54
CA VAL A 22 16.07 15.31 -19.50
C VAL A 22 16.69 16.66 -19.85
N ALA A 23 16.74 16.95 -21.14
CA ALA A 23 17.47 18.08 -21.73
C ALA A 23 16.98 19.49 -21.28
N CYS A 24 15.93 19.59 -20.47
CA CYS A 24 15.33 20.86 -20.06
C CYS A 24 15.01 20.94 -18.55
N ILE A 25 15.76 20.23 -17.70
CA ILE A 25 15.63 20.41 -16.24
C ILE A 25 16.35 21.71 -15.82
N PRO A 26 15.65 22.63 -15.13
CA PRO A 26 16.28 23.82 -14.57
C PRO A 26 17.33 23.46 -13.50
N GLU A 27 18.48 24.13 -13.53
CA GLU A 27 19.57 23.89 -12.55
C GLU A 27 19.13 24.15 -11.11
N ASP A 28 18.21 25.09 -10.88
CA ASP A 28 17.67 25.34 -9.55
C ASP A 28 16.91 24.12 -9.01
N VAL A 29 16.19 23.37 -9.87
CA VAL A 29 15.50 22.15 -9.46
C VAL A 29 16.49 21.05 -9.11
N LEU A 30 17.55 20.89 -9.92
CA LEU A 30 18.57 19.86 -9.72
C LEU A 30 19.42 20.12 -8.45
N ASN A 31 19.66 21.40 -8.14
CA ASN A 31 20.46 21.84 -7.00
C ASN A 31 19.63 22.08 -5.72
N ARG A 32 18.30 21.92 -5.77
CA ARG A 32 17.44 22.03 -4.59
C ARG A 32 17.88 21.05 -3.49
N PRO A 33 17.95 21.50 -2.23
CA PRO A 33 18.22 20.61 -1.11
C PRO A 33 17.10 19.55 -1.03
N GLY A 34 17.47 18.28 -0.94
CA GLY A 34 16.54 17.16 -0.93
C GLY A 34 16.12 16.62 -2.30
N PHE A 35 16.62 17.18 -3.42
CA PHE A 35 16.50 16.52 -4.72
C PHE A 35 17.27 15.19 -4.68
N PHE A 36 16.56 14.09 -4.93
CA PHE A 36 17.09 12.74 -4.80
C PHE A 36 16.87 11.96 -6.10
N VAL A 37 17.95 11.36 -6.60
CA VAL A 37 17.92 10.49 -7.79
C VAL A 37 17.96 9.05 -7.32
N LEU A 38 16.81 8.36 -7.40
CA LEU A 38 16.71 6.95 -7.07
C LEU A 38 17.33 6.06 -8.17
N ALA A 39 17.11 6.43 -9.43
CA ALA A 39 17.63 5.69 -10.57
C ALA A 39 17.72 6.60 -11.81
N VAL A 40 18.78 6.45 -12.59
CA VAL A 40 18.90 7.03 -13.94
C VAL A 40 18.39 6.03 -14.99
N ASP A 41 18.74 4.76 -14.82
CA ASP A 41 18.12 3.63 -15.52
C ASP A 41 17.06 2.99 -14.63
N GLY A 42 15.80 3.10 -15.03
CA GLY A 42 14.65 2.58 -14.30
C GLY A 42 14.45 1.08 -14.39
N THR A 43 15.25 0.34 -15.16
CA THR A 43 15.04 -1.09 -15.43
C THR A 43 14.97 -1.93 -14.16
N VAL A 44 15.93 -1.75 -13.24
CA VAL A 44 15.96 -2.45 -11.95
C VAL A 44 14.75 -2.05 -11.08
N CYS A 45 14.32 -0.80 -11.16
CA CYS A 45 13.13 -0.32 -10.46
C CYS A 45 11.86 -1.00 -10.98
N VAL A 46 11.64 -1.00 -12.30
CA VAL A 46 10.47 -1.65 -12.92
C VAL A 46 10.45 -3.15 -12.64
N LEU A 47 11.59 -3.83 -12.81
CA LEU A 47 11.69 -5.25 -12.51
C LEU A 47 11.34 -5.55 -11.04
N SER A 48 11.85 -4.73 -10.12
CA SER A 48 11.53 -4.86 -8.69
C SER A 48 10.03 -4.65 -8.43
N ILE A 49 9.40 -3.63 -9.04
CA ILE A 49 7.95 -3.39 -8.92
C ILE A 49 7.17 -4.61 -9.44
N CYS A 50 7.54 -5.16 -10.59
CA CYS A 50 6.87 -6.30 -11.20
C CYS A 50 6.98 -7.55 -10.30
N LEU A 51 8.17 -7.87 -9.82
CA LEU A 51 8.41 -9.02 -8.94
C LEU A 51 7.64 -8.88 -7.61
N ASP A 52 7.71 -7.71 -6.98
CA ASP A 52 6.99 -7.41 -5.74
C ASP A 52 5.47 -7.57 -5.97
N THR A 53 4.95 -7.09 -7.08
CA THR A 53 3.52 -7.20 -7.45
C THR A 53 3.10 -8.65 -7.63
N VAL A 54 3.87 -9.45 -8.37
CA VAL A 54 3.57 -10.88 -8.59
C VAL A 54 3.61 -11.65 -7.27
N PHE A 55 4.62 -11.40 -6.44
CA PHE A 55 4.76 -12.05 -5.14
C PHE A 55 3.59 -11.74 -4.21
N LEU A 56 3.21 -10.46 -4.09
CA LEU A 56 2.08 -10.04 -3.26
C LEU A 56 0.75 -10.61 -3.77
N PHE A 57 0.55 -10.65 -5.09
CA PHE A 57 -0.65 -11.25 -5.67
C PHE A 57 -0.72 -12.75 -5.39
N ALA A 58 0.39 -13.49 -5.55
CA ALA A 58 0.46 -14.91 -5.23
C ALA A 58 0.17 -15.16 -3.75
N GLN A 59 0.71 -14.35 -2.86
CA GLN A 59 0.47 -14.42 -1.42
C GLN A 59 -1.00 -14.16 -1.07
N LEU A 60 -1.63 -13.14 -1.69
CA LEU A 60 -3.05 -12.85 -1.53
C LEU A 60 -3.91 -14.03 -1.97
N MET A 61 -3.64 -14.59 -3.14
CA MET A 61 -4.36 -15.76 -3.66
C MET A 61 -4.20 -16.97 -2.74
N TYR A 62 -2.98 -17.24 -2.28
CA TYR A 62 -2.72 -18.32 -1.32
C TYR A 62 -3.57 -18.15 -0.04
N PHE A 63 -3.60 -16.95 0.55
CA PHE A 63 -4.39 -16.70 1.75
C PHE A 63 -5.89 -16.84 1.51
N VAL A 64 -6.41 -16.30 0.40
CA VAL A 64 -7.82 -16.43 0.04
C VAL A 64 -8.19 -17.90 -0.12
N ILE A 65 -7.44 -18.65 -0.93
CA ILE A 65 -7.70 -20.07 -1.21
C ILE A 65 -7.57 -20.91 0.07
N SER A 66 -6.49 -20.73 0.85
CA SER A 66 -6.27 -21.50 2.08
C SER A 66 -7.38 -21.24 3.10
N THR A 67 -7.84 -19.98 3.22
CA THR A 67 -8.89 -19.62 4.17
C THR A 67 -10.26 -20.13 3.72
N THR A 68 -10.62 -20.00 2.45
CA THR A 68 -11.89 -20.53 1.93
C THR A 68 -11.93 -22.05 2.00
N TYR A 69 -10.84 -22.73 1.67
CA TYR A 69 -10.73 -24.19 1.77
C TYR A 69 -10.86 -24.69 3.22
N ARG A 70 -10.23 -24.02 4.18
CA ARG A 70 -10.38 -24.36 5.60
C ARG A 70 -11.81 -24.13 6.09
N LEU A 71 -12.47 -23.07 5.61
CA LEU A 71 -13.87 -22.78 5.93
C LEU A 71 -14.82 -23.82 5.33
N SER A 72 -14.53 -24.33 4.13
CA SER A 72 -15.36 -25.38 3.49
C SER A 72 -15.19 -26.76 4.13
N GLN A 73 -14.00 -27.07 4.66
CA GLN A 73 -13.74 -28.35 5.35
C GLN A 73 -14.26 -28.41 6.79
N THR A 74 -14.69 -27.30 7.38
CA THR A 74 -15.17 -27.28 8.77
C THR A 74 -16.63 -27.71 8.88
N SER A 75 -16.93 -28.95 8.47
CA SER A 75 -18.27 -29.57 8.53
C SER A 75 -18.81 -29.83 9.95
N SER A 76 -17.98 -29.66 10.99
CA SER A 76 -18.33 -29.84 12.41
C SER A 76 -18.13 -28.55 13.22
N LYS A 77 -18.68 -27.44 12.76
CA LYS A 77 -18.70 -26.17 13.50
C LYS A 77 -20.15 -25.73 13.73
N SER A 78 -20.43 -25.23 14.93
CA SER A 78 -21.73 -24.62 15.22
C SER A 78 -22.02 -23.49 14.23
N ASN A 79 -23.30 -23.25 13.91
CA ASN A 79 -23.73 -22.15 13.05
C ASN A 79 -23.17 -20.79 13.52
N ALA A 80 -22.94 -20.62 14.83
CA ALA A 80 -22.34 -19.42 15.41
C ALA A 80 -20.87 -19.24 14.99
N THR A 81 -20.05 -20.29 15.05
CA THR A 81 -18.63 -20.22 14.66
C THR A 81 -18.46 -19.95 13.17
N TYR A 82 -19.26 -20.61 12.33
CA TYR A 82 -19.23 -20.38 10.88
C TYR A 82 -19.56 -18.92 10.53
N LYS A 83 -20.60 -18.35 11.17
CA LYS A 83 -20.98 -16.95 11.00
C LYS A 83 -19.85 -15.98 11.37
N LEU A 84 -19.17 -16.23 12.49
CA LEU A 84 -18.03 -15.42 12.93
C LEU A 84 -16.86 -15.49 11.94
N GLN A 85 -16.50 -16.68 11.47
CA GLN A 85 -15.41 -16.84 10.48
C GLN A 85 -15.74 -16.17 9.16
N LYS A 86 -16.96 -16.31 8.66
CA LYS A 86 -17.42 -15.63 7.44
C LYS A 86 -17.36 -14.11 7.58
N GLN A 87 -17.81 -13.56 8.70
CA GLN A 87 -17.73 -12.11 8.97
C GLN A 87 -16.27 -11.64 9.05
N PHE A 88 -15.39 -12.42 9.68
CA PHE A 88 -13.96 -12.11 9.73
C PHE A 88 -13.33 -12.09 8.33
N MET A 89 -13.67 -13.04 7.45
CA MET A 89 -13.17 -13.05 6.07
C MET A 89 -13.61 -11.82 5.27
N VAL A 90 -14.89 -11.41 5.38
CA VAL A 90 -15.37 -10.19 4.73
C VAL A 90 -14.63 -8.96 5.25
N SER A 91 -14.44 -8.87 6.56
CA SER A 91 -13.68 -7.81 7.21
C SER A 91 -12.23 -7.76 6.70
N LEU A 92 -11.56 -8.91 6.63
CA LEU A 92 -10.18 -9.02 6.14
C LEU A 92 -10.08 -8.65 4.66
N GLY A 93 -11.06 -9.07 3.84
CA GLY A 93 -11.13 -8.68 2.43
C GLY A 93 -11.25 -7.16 2.27
N LEU A 94 -12.18 -6.53 2.99
CA LEU A 94 -12.34 -5.08 2.98
C LEU A 94 -11.08 -4.35 3.48
N HIS A 95 -10.51 -4.80 4.59
CA HIS A 95 -9.30 -4.23 5.17
C HIS A 95 -8.10 -4.29 4.21
N THR A 96 -7.96 -5.38 3.45
CA THR A 96 -6.88 -5.53 2.48
C THR A 96 -7.15 -4.76 1.18
N LEU A 97 -8.39 -4.79 0.66
CA LEU A 97 -8.72 -4.18 -0.63
C LEU A 97 -8.64 -2.65 -0.58
N ILE A 98 -9.14 -2.02 0.50
CA ILE A 98 -9.21 -0.54 0.59
C ILE A 98 -7.80 0.11 0.43
N PRO A 99 -6.77 -0.27 1.21
CA PRO A 99 -5.42 0.29 1.05
C PRO A 99 -4.76 -0.16 -0.25
N THR A 100 -5.04 -1.38 -0.73
CA THR A 100 -4.47 -1.91 -1.97
C THR A 100 -4.91 -1.09 -3.19
N PHE A 101 -6.19 -0.74 -3.28
CA PHE A 101 -6.69 0.13 -4.36
C PHE A 101 -6.07 1.53 -4.29
N MET A 102 -5.86 2.07 -3.09
CA MET A 102 -5.24 3.39 -2.92
C MET A 102 -3.79 3.42 -3.44
N ILE A 103 -3.00 2.36 -3.18
CA ILE A 103 -1.60 2.28 -3.63
C ILE A 103 -1.44 1.86 -5.10
N ALA A 104 -2.42 1.15 -5.67
CA ALA A 104 -2.36 0.68 -7.06
C ALA A 104 -2.19 1.83 -8.06
N LEU A 105 -2.94 2.92 -7.90
CA LEU A 105 -2.88 4.08 -8.80
C LEU A 105 -1.47 4.74 -8.82
N PRO A 106 -0.88 5.13 -7.67
CA PRO A 106 0.51 5.59 -7.60
C PRO A 106 1.53 4.65 -8.24
N VAL A 107 1.41 3.33 -7.99
CA VAL A 107 2.37 2.34 -8.51
C VAL A 107 2.27 2.23 -10.03
N ILE A 108 1.05 2.19 -10.59
CA ILE A 108 0.82 2.20 -12.03
C ILE A 108 1.40 3.46 -12.66
N TYR A 109 1.13 4.63 -12.06
CA TYR A 109 1.70 5.89 -12.53
C TYR A 109 3.23 5.85 -12.54
N LEU A 110 3.88 5.39 -11.47
CA LEU A 110 5.34 5.28 -11.42
C LEU A 110 5.89 4.30 -12.46
N ALA A 111 5.26 3.14 -12.65
CA ALA A 111 5.70 2.17 -13.66
C ALA A 111 5.60 2.73 -15.09
N VAL A 112 4.51 3.42 -15.42
CA VAL A 112 4.33 4.10 -16.72
C VAL A 112 5.33 5.24 -16.86
N ALA A 113 5.49 6.09 -15.84
CA ALA A 113 6.39 7.22 -15.89
C ALA A 113 7.85 6.78 -16.11
N ILE A 114 8.28 5.72 -15.41
CA ILE A 114 9.61 5.17 -15.57
C ILE A 114 9.79 4.53 -16.96
N SER A 115 8.84 3.70 -17.40
CA SER A 115 8.96 3.00 -18.70
C SER A 115 8.92 3.95 -19.90
N GLN A 116 8.15 5.03 -19.83
CA GLN A 116 8.04 6.04 -20.89
C GLN A 116 9.03 7.21 -20.73
N ASN A 117 9.91 7.17 -19.71
CA ASN A 117 10.80 8.28 -19.33
C ASN A 117 10.07 9.63 -19.16
N ILE A 118 8.83 9.60 -18.64
CA ILE A 118 8.05 10.80 -18.34
C ILE A 118 8.57 11.42 -17.04
N TYR A 119 9.13 12.62 -17.15
CA TYR A 119 9.63 13.36 -16.00
C TYR A 119 8.56 14.35 -15.48
N ASN A 120 7.96 14.05 -14.33
CA ASN A 120 7.06 14.97 -13.62
C ASN A 120 7.25 14.83 -12.11
N GLN A 121 8.20 15.60 -11.57
CA GLN A 121 8.60 15.50 -10.16
C GLN A 121 7.45 15.75 -9.18
N ALA A 122 6.51 16.64 -9.51
CA ALA A 122 5.35 16.91 -8.66
C ALA A 122 4.46 15.67 -8.53
N ALA A 123 4.12 15.05 -9.66
CA ALA A 123 3.31 13.83 -9.67
C ALA A 123 4.07 12.63 -9.08
N THR A 124 5.38 12.49 -9.33
CA THR A 124 6.24 11.49 -8.68
C THR A 124 6.25 11.64 -7.16
N ASN A 125 6.38 12.86 -6.65
CA ASN A 125 6.38 13.11 -5.20
C ASN A 125 5.02 12.81 -4.57
N ILE A 126 3.91 13.19 -5.23
CA ILE A 126 2.55 12.84 -4.76
C ILE A 126 2.37 11.32 -4.74
N ALA A 127 2.82 10.62 -5.78
CA ALA A 127 2.73 9.16 -5.86
C ALA A 127 3.54 8.48 -4.73
N LEU A 128 4.78 8.93 -4.49
CA LEU A 128 5.63 8.43 -3.40
C LEU A 128 5.04 8.73 -2.01
N ALA A 129 4.42 9.90 -1.82
CA ALA A 129 3.74 10.24 -0.58
C ALA A 129 2.52 9.33 -0.36
N ALA A 130 1.70 9.11 -1.39
CA ALA A 130 0.58 8.18 -1.33
C ALA A 130 1.04 6.76 -1.00
N ILE A 131 2.10 6.27 -1.67
CA ILE A 131 2.71 4.99 -1.35
C ILE A 131 3.18 4.98 0.10
N SER A 132 3.87 5.99 0.60
CA SER A 132 4.35 6.01 1.99
C SER A 132 3.22 5.97 3.02
N MET A 133 2.08 6.61 2.71
CA MET A 133 0.92 6.69 3.61
C MET A 133 0.04 5.43 3.63
N HIS A 134 0.24 4.47 2.72
CA HIS A 134 -0.62 3.28 2.62
C HIS A 134 -0.66 2.45 3.93
N GLY A 135 0.45 2.40 4.68
CA GLY A 135 0.53 1.67 5.95
C GLY A 135 -0.34 2.29 7.05
N VAL A 136 -0.41 3.63 7.08
CA VAL A 136 -1.32 4.37 7.98
C VAL A 136 -2.75 4.06 7.61
N LEU A 137 -3.10 4.13 6.31
CA LEU A 137 -4.45 3.83 5.84
C LEU A 137 -4.85 2.38 6.14
N SER A 138 -3.93 1.43 5.95
CA SER A 138 -4.13 0.03 6.32
C SER A 138 -4.48 -0.11 7.79
N THR A 139 -3.67 0.49 8.68
CA THR A 139 -3.91 0.46 10.13
C THR A 139 -5.26 1.09 10.50
N VAL A 140 -5.57 2.28 9.97
CA VAL A 140 -6.87 2.94 10.21
C VAL A 140 -8.03 2.06 9.74
N THR A 141 -7.92 1.47 8.55
CA THR A 141 -8.94 0.57 8.01
C THR A 141 -9.13 -0.65 8.91
N MET A 142 -8.04 -1.24 9.42
CA MET A 142 -8.10 -2.37 10.36
C MET A 142 -8.92 -2.02 11.61
N LEU A 143 -8.63 -0.87 12.22
CA LEU A 143 -9.32 -0.40 13.42
C LEU A 143 -10.80 -0.13 13.18
N LEU A 144 -11.18 0.34 11.98
CA LEU A 144 -12.57 0.68 11.66
C LEU A 144 -13.41 -0.53 11.22
N VAL A 145 -12.85 -1.42 10.41
CA VAL A 145 -13.58 -2.52 9.77
C VAL A 145 -13.73 -3.72 10.72
N HIS A 146 -12.72 -4.00 11.55
CA HIS A 146 -12.77 -5.12 12.48
C HIS A 146 -13.48 -4.73 13.79
N LYS A 147 -14.66 -5.30 14.02
CA LYS A 147 -15.48 -5.08 15.23
C LYS A 147 -14.70 -5.10 16.56
N PRO A 148 -13.87 -6.13 16.89
CA PRO A 148 -13.17 -6.15 18.17
C PRO A 148 -12.20 -4.97 18.30
N TYR A 149 -11.43 -4.68 17.25
CA TYR A 149 -10.50 -3.54 17.25
C TYR A 149 -11.22 -2.20 17.37
N ARG A 150 -12.35 -2.01 16.67
CA ARG A 150 -13.13 -0.78 16.77
C ARG A 150 -13.64 -0.50 18.18
N VAL A 151 -14.16 -1.54 18.85
CA VAL A 151 -14.70 -1.43 20.21
C VAL A 151 -13.60 -1.06 21.20
N GLU A 152 -12.47 -1.76 21.16
CA GLU A 152 -11.34 -1.48 22.06
C GLU A 152 -10.74 -0.10 21.80
N THR A 153 -10.59 0.30 20.53
CA THR A 153 -10.08 1.62 20.16
C THR A 153 -10.97 2.74 20.73
N LEU A 154 -12.29 2.64 20.58
CA LEU A 154 -13.23 3.62 21.13
C LEU A 154 -13.22 3.64 22.67
N ALA A 155 -12.95 2.49 23.31
CA ALA A 155 -12.78 2.41 24.75
C ALA A 155 -11.50 3.13 25.23
N VAL A 156 -10.37 2.93 24.54
CA VAL A 156 -9.10 3.63 24.81
C VAL A 156 -9.26 5.14 24.69
N PHE A 157 -9.95 5.61 23.65
CA PHE A 157 -10.23 7.04 23.45
C PHE A 157 -11.40 7.58 24.30
N ARG A 158 -11.88 6.83 25.30
CA ARG A 158 -12.95 7.21 26.24
C ARG A 158 -14.28 7.63 25.57
N MET A 159 -14.52 7.22 24.33
CA MET A 159 -15.79 7.44 23.60
C MET A 159 -16.89 6.42 23.99
N LYS A 160 -16.71 5.69 25.10
CA LYS A 160 -17.67 4.71 25.65
C LYS A 160 -19.08 5.27 25.84
N ARG A 161 -19.21 6.58 26.12
CA ARG A 161 -20.49 7.25 26.40
C ARG A 161 -21.42 7.34 25.17
N TYR A 162 -20.91 7.23 23.95
CA TYR A 162 -21.71 7.33 22.70
C TYR A 162 -22.25 5.97 22.20
N LEU A 163 -21.53 4.88 22.47
CA LEU A 163 -21.94 3.52 22.05
C LEU A 163 -23.02 2.92 22.95
N ASN A 164 -23.01 3.22 24.24
CA ASN A 164 -24.01 2.71 25.19
C ASN A 164 -25.42 3.27 24.90
N THR A 165 -25.51 4.48 24.33
CA THR A 165 -26.78 5.10 23.94
C THR A 165 -27.35 4.50 22.65
N ARG A 166 -26.51 4.05 21.70
CA ARG A 166 -26.98 3.41 20.45
C ARG A 166 -27.42 1.96 20.61
N ILE A 167 -26.81 1.20 21.53
CA ILE A 167 -27.19 -0.21 21.78
C ILE A 167 -28.53 -0.30 22.53
N ASN A 168 -28.89 0.72 23.33
CA ASN A 168 -30.17 0.75 24.05
C ASN A 168 -31.36 1.27 23.20
N THR A 169 -31.13 1.67 21.95
CA THR A 169 -32.16 2.21 21.04
C THR A 169 -32.42 1.34 19.81
N SER A 170 -31.86 0.13 19.76
CA SER A 170 -32.02 -0.86 18.68
C SER A 170 -32.34 -2.22 19.27
#